data_AF-A0A0F7ZK47-F1
#
_entry.id   AF-A0A0F7ZK47-F1
#
_cell.length_a   1.000
_cell.length_b   1.000
_cell.length_c   1.000
_cell.angle_alpha   90.00
_cell.angle_beta   90.00
_cell.angle_gamma   90.00
#
_symmetry.space_group_name_H-M   'P 1'
#
loop_
_entity.id
_entity.type
_entity.pdbx_description
1 polymer ?
#
loop_
_entity_poly.entity_id
_entity_poly.type
_entity_poly.pdbx_seq_one_letter_code
_entity_poly.pdbx_strand_id
1 'polypeptide(L)'
;MVGQALALKLDNERRPTISPDRLVTVAITHYIKFLDLHITSDFIPKFETLPTAQNMSAPCFLIAKPTIWFDVKEPGHRKDIVGYILAMMAWANSSYSIADTDMGE
;
A
#
# COMPACT_ATOMS: atom_id res chain seq x y z
N MET A 1 -8.32 -5.50 1.63
CA MET A 1 -7.39 -4.47 2.15
C MET A 1 -7.37 -3.19 1.31
N VAL A 2 -7.20 -3.25 -0.03
CA VAL A 2 -7.18 -2.04 -0.88
C VAL A 2 -8.47 -1.22 -0.78
N GLY A 3 -9.64 -1.86 -0.91
CA GLY A 3 -10.95 -1.20 -0.77
C GLY A 3 -11.21 -0.61 0.62
N GLN A 4 -10.78 -1.29 1.68
CA GLN A 4 -10.93 -0.80 3.06
C GLN A 4 -10.10 0.46 3.29
N ALA A 5 -8.85 0.46 2.85
CA ALA A 5 -8.02 1.62 3.06
C ALA A 5 -8.34 2.74 2.04
N LEU A 6 -8.97 2.45 0.90
CA LEU A 6 -9.62 3.46 0.07
C LEU A 6 -10.84 4.09 0.78
N ALA A 7 -11.68 3.28 1.42
CA ALA A 7 -12.81 3.77 2.22
C ALA A 7 -12.34 4.66 3.38
N LEU A 8 -11.24 4.29 4.06
CA LEU A 8 -10.65 5.15 5.08
C LEU A 8 -10.02 6.44 4.52
N LYS A 9 -9.58 6.46 3.24
CA LYS A 9 -9.13 7.70 2.58
C LYS A 9 -10.29 8.66 2.27
N LEU A 10 -11.50 8.11 2.09
CA LEU A 10 -12.73 8.86 1.86
C LEU A 10 -13.42 9.32 3.15
N ASP A 11 -13.14 8.64 4.27
CA ASP A 11 -13.67 8.99 5.58
C ASP A 11 -12.89 10.18 6.18
N ASN A 12 -13.39 11.40 5.93
CA ASN A 12 -12.77 12.66 6.37
C ASN A 12 -12.77 12.86 7.90
N GLU A 13 -13.52 12.06 8.66
CA GLU A 13 -13.77 12.33 10.09
C GLU A 13 -12.92 11.49 11.05
N ARG A 14 -12.22 10.45 10.58
CA ARG A 14 -11.39 9.58 11.44
C ARG A 14 -10.02 9.38 10.81
N ARG A 15 -9.12 10.34 11.02
CA ARG A 15 -7.75 10.31 10.49
C ARG A 15 -6.82 9.47 11.36
N PRO A 16 -6.40 8.27 10.93
CA PRO A 16 -4.99 8.01 10.78
C PRO A 16 -4.55 8.59 9.43
N THR A 17 -3.42 9.28 9.38
CA THR A 17 -2.81 9.74 8.13
C THR A 17 -2.49 8.52 7.26
N ILE A 18 -3.37 8.19 6.31
CA ILE A 18 -3.17 7.02 5.45
C ILE A 18 -2.24 7.41 4.32
N SER A 19 -1.01 6.89 4.38
CA SER A 19 -0.05 7.02 3.29
C SER A 19 -0.65 6.55 1.96
N PRO A 20 -0.42 7.29 0.85
CA PRO A 20 -0.81 6.87 -0.50
C PRO A 20 -0.07 5.59 -0.95
N ASP A 21 1.07 5.31 -0.33
CA ASP A 21 1.89 4.11 -0.55
C ASP A 21 1.54 3.04 0.48
N ARG A 22 1.24 1.83 0.01
CA ARG A 22 0.83 0.70 0.84
C ARG A 22 1.60 -0.54 0.46
N LEU A 23 2.27 -1.16 1.43
CA LEU A 23 2.81 -2.49 1.24
C LEU A 23 1.77 -3.56 1.63
N VAL A 24 1.47 -4.47 0.71
CA VAL A 24 0.65 -5.67 0.96
C VAL A 24 1.52 -6.90 0.91
N THR A 25 1.44 -7.73 1.95
CA THR A 25 2.15 -9.02 2.00
C THR A 25 1.21 -10.13 1.59
N VAL A 26 1.59 -10.92 0.59
CA VAL A 26 0.92 -12.15 0.18
C VAL A 26 1.79 -13.32 0.59
N ALA A 27 1.26 -14.24 1.40
CA ALA A 27 1.94 -15.44 1.83
C ALA A 27 1.15 -16.68 1.40
N ILE A 28 1.82 -17.65 0.77
CA ILE A 28 1.24 -18.93 0.38
C ILE A 28 2.23 -20.05 0.75
N THR A 29 1.83 -20.91 1.68
CA THR A 29 2.64 -22.02 2.19
C THR A 29 4.02 -21.55 2.69
N HIS A 30 5.05 -21.65 1.85
CA HIS A 30 6.43 -21.24 2.16
C HIS A 30 6.93 -20.11 1.25
N TYR A 31 6.06 -19.50 0.45
CA TYR A 31 6.39 -18.36 -0.40
C TYR A 31 5.77 -17.07 0.13
N ILE A 32 6.54 -15.98 0.06
CA ILE A 32 6.11 -14.63 0.43
C ILE A 32 6.34 -13.71 -0.76
N LYS A 33 5.42 -12.78 -1.00
CA LYS A 33 5.55 -11.72 -2.00
C LYS A 33 5.04 -10.41 -1.44
N PHE A 34 5.81 -9.35 -1.62
CA PHE A 34 5.41 -8.02 -1.25
C PHE A 34 4.89 -7.29 -2.48
N LEU A 35 3.83 -6.51 -2.28
CA LEU A 35 3.20 -5.68 -3.30
C LEU A 35 3.24 -4.25 -2.78
N ASP A 36 4.03 -3.40 -3.43
CA ASP A 36 3.97 -1.97 -3.20
C ASP A 36 2.85 -1.37 -4.05
N LEU A 37 1.81 -0.88 -3.38
CA LEU A 37 0.59 -0.34 -3.97
C LEU A 37 0.60 1.17 -3.80
N HIS A 38 0.68 1.87 -4.93
CA HIS A 38 0.49 3.30 -4.99
C HIS A 38 -0.92 3.63 -5.46
N ILE A 39 -1.69 4.31 -4.60
CA ILE A 39 -2.99 4.87 -4.97
C ILE A 39 -2.79 6.33 -5.36
N THR A 40 -2.93 6.60 -6.65
CA THR A 40 -2.76 7.96 -7.19
C THR A 40 -3.79 8.92 -6.58
N SER A 41 -3.42 10.20 -6.47
CA SER A 41 -4.29 11.25 -5.90
C SER A 41 -5.57 11.48 -6.71
N ASP A 42 -5.50 11.22 -8.01
CA ASP A 42 -6.60 11.32 -8.96
C ASP A 42 -7.45 10.05 -9.08
N PHE A 43 -7.17 9.00 -8.27
CA PHE A 43 -7.91 7.75 -8.28
C PHE A 43 -9.42 7.99 -8.13
N ILE A 44 -9.84 8.69 -7.07
CA ILE A 44 -11.26 8.91 -6.76
C ILE A 44 -11.94 9.78 -7.82
N PRO A 45 -11.42 10.97 -8.17
CA PRO A 45 -12.01 11.81 -9.20
C PRO A 45 -12.16 11.10 -10.56
N LYS A 46 -11.18 10.28 -10.95
CA LYS A 46 -11.25 9.55 -12.22
C LYS A 46 -12.15 8.32 -12.15
N PHE A 47 -12.20 7.63 -11.01
CA PHE A 47 -13.10 6.51 -10.80
C PHE A 47 -14.57 6.94 -10.86
N GLU A 48 -14.91 8.09 -10.28
CA GLU A 48 -16.29 8.63 -10.29
C GLU A 48 -16.73 9.17 -11.66
N THR A 49 -15.79 9.58 -12.51
CA THR A 49 -16.07 10.23 -13.81
C THR A 49 -15.99 9.28 -15.01
N LEU A 50 -15.51 8.04 -14.81
CA LEU A 50 -15.46 7.05 -15.88
C LEU A 50 -16.85 6.51 -16.22
N PRO A 51 -17.22 6.48 -17.51
CA PRO A 51 -18.39 5.72 -17.95
C PRO A 51 -18.14 4.23 -17.66
N THR A 52 -19.12 3.56 -17.03
CA THR A 52 -19.11 2.10 -16.79
C THR A 52 -19.10 1.27 -18.08
N ALA A 53 -19.08 1.91 -19.25
CA ALA A 53 -19.20 1.31 -20.56
C ALA A 53 -17.85 1.26 -21.29
N GLN A 54 -17.34 0.03 -21.38
CA GLN A 54 -16.60 -0.58 -22.49
C GLN A 54 -15.94 0.36 -23.51
N ASN A 55 -14.60 0.23 -23.63
CA ASN A 55 -13.71 0.69 -24.73
C ASN A 55 -12.69 1.79 -24.42
N MET A 56 -12.32 2.03 -23.16
CA MET A 56 -11.02 2.65 -22.85
C MET A 56 -10.03 1.57 -22.44
N SER A 57 -8.77 1.68 -22.91
CA SER A 57 -7.64 1.01 -22.28
C SER A 57 -7.75 1.25 -20.78
N ALA A 58 -8.04 0.20 -20.01
CA ALA A 58 -8.42 0.31 -18.62
C ALA A 58 -7.42 1.24 -17.90
N PRO A 59 -7.85 2.40 -17.38
CA PRO A 59 -6.87 3.31 -16.82
C PRO A 59 -6.26 2.67 -15.58
N CYS A 60 -4.93 2.71 -15.49
CA CYS A 60 -4.20 2.07 -14.41
C CYS A 60 -4.24 2.96 -13.16
N PHE A 61 -5.28 2.78 -12.35
CA PHE A 61 -5.51 3.58 -11.14
C PHE A 61 -4.78 3.08 -9.91
N LEU A 62 -4.43 1.80 -9.91
CA LEU A 62 -3.68 1.15 -8.85
C LEU A 62 -2.39 0.63 -9.45
N ILE A 63 -1.27 1.28 -9.11
CA ILE A 63 0.03 0.82 -9.54
C ILE A 63 0.54 -0.14 -8.47
N ALA A 64 0.60 -1.42 -8.81
CA ALA A 64 1.20 -2.44 -7.98
C ALA A 64 2.60 -2.77 -8.51
N LYS A 65 3.62 -2.58 -7.69
CA LYS A 65 5.00 -3.03 -7.96
C LYS A 65 5.25 -4.29 -7.13
N PRO A 66 5.12 -5.48 -7.74
CA PRO A 66 5.39 -6.73 -7.05
C PRO A 66 6.88 -6.98 -6.90
N THR A 67 7.28 -7.58 -5.79
CA THR A 67 8.55 -8.29 -5.69
C THR A 67 8.49 -9.64 -6.41
N ILE A 68 9.63 -10.31 -6.54
CA ILE A 68 9.65 -11.75 -6.81
C ILE A 68 8.97 -12.53 -5.66
N TRP A 69 8.66 -13.79 -5.91
CA TRP A 69 8.27 -14.72 -4.84
C TRP A 69 9.51 -15.14 -4.07
N PHE A 70 9.55 -14.82 -2.79
CA PHE A 70 10.57 -15.24 -1.85
C PHE A 70 10.21 -16.60 -1.26
N ASP A 71 11.10 -17.57 -1.35
CA ASP A 71 10.96 -18.86 -0.67
C ASP A 71 11.56 -18.78 0.75
N VAL A 72 10.75 -18.96 1.78
CA VAL A 72 11.18 -18.94 3.19
C VAL A 72 12.20 -20.04 3.50
N LYS A 73 12.21 -21.15 2.74
CA LYS A 73 13.18 -22.24 2.90
C LYS A 73 14.55 -21.85 2.36
N GLU A 74 14.62 -20.89 1.44
CA GLU A 74 15.86 -20.40 0.86
C GLU A 74 16.54 -19.37 1.80
N PRO A 75 17.78 -19.61 2.27
CA PRO A 75 18.46 -18.71 3.22
C PRO A 75 18.67 -17.28 2.72
N GLY A 76 18.91 -17.10 1.41
CA GLY A 76 19.03 -15.78 0.80
C GLY A 76 17.72 -15.00 0.89
N HIS A 77 16.63 -15.62 0.43
CA HIS A 77 15.30 -15.02 0.46
C HIS A 77 14.82 -14.66 1.87
N ARG A 78 15.21 -15.42 2.91
CA ARG A 78 14.89 -15.06 4.30
C ARG A 78 15.47 -13.71 4.70
N LYS A 79 16.69 -13.38 4.26
CA LYS A 79 17.31 -12.08 4.55
C LYS A 79 16.55 -10.96 3.86
N ASP A 80 16.16 -11.16 2.60
CA ASP A 80 15.37 -10.19 1.85
C ASP A 80 14.00 -9.96 2.52
N ILE A 81 13.30 -11.04 2.90
CA ILE A 81 12.02 -10.98 3.63
C ILE A 81 12.15 -10.14 4.89
N VAL A 82 13.17 -10.41 5.72
CA VAL A 82 13.42 -9.63 6.95
C VAL A 82 13.70 -8.17 6.62
N GLY A 83 14.46 -7.89 5.56
CA GLY A 83 14.71 -6.53 5.07
C GLY A 83 13.41 -5.78 4.71
N TYR A 84 12.51 -6.42 3.97
CA TYR A 84 11.20 -5.84 3.64
C TYR A 84 10.35 -5.59 4.90
N ILE A 85 10.36 -6.50 5.87
CA ILE A 85 9.63 -6.32 7.13
C ILE A 85 10.21 -5.15 7.95
N LEU A 86 11.53 -5.04 8.04
CA LEU A 86 12.20 -3.92 8.72
C LEU A 86 11.89 -2.58 8.05
N ALA A 87 11.92 -2.53 6.71
CA ALA A 87 11.54 -1.34 5.96
C ALA A 87 10.09 -0.93 6.22
N MET A 88 9.15 -1.88 6.25
CA MET A 88 7.75 -1.61 6.62
C MET A 88 7.63 -1.02 8.03
N MET A 89 8.31 -1.60 9.01
CA MET A 89 8.27 -1.11 10.39
C MET A 89 8.88 0.28 10.51
N ALA A 90 9.98 0.56 9.81
CA ALA A 90 10.60 1.88 9.75
C ALA A 90 9.65 2.92 9.13
N TRP A 91 8.97 2.58 8.02
CA TRP A 91 7.98 3.45 7.39
C TRP A 91 6.79 3.72 8.31
N ALA A 92 6.25 2.67 8.95
CA ALA A 92 5.18 2.82 9.93
C ALA A 92 5.61 3.77 11.05
N ASN A 93 6.79 3.55 11.65
CA ASN A 93 7.28 4.39 12.74
C ASN A 93 7.50 5.86 12.33
N SER A 94 8.03 6.10 11.12
CA SER A 94 8.18 7.47 10.59
C SER A 94 6.84 8.17 10.36
N SER A 95 5.79 7.40 10.05
CA SER A 95 4.44 7.94 9.84
C SER A 95 3.76 8.31 11.16
N TYR A 96 4.09 7.62 12.27
CA TYR A 96 3.58 7.96 13.60
C TYR A 96 4.25 9.22 14.17
N SER A 97 5.56 9.40 13.98
CA SER A 97 6.31 10.56 14.48
C SER A 97 5.81 11.92 13.97
N ILE A 98 5.20 11.97 12.78
CA ILE A 98 4.70 13.21 12.18
C ILE A 98 3.37 13.64 12.82
N ALA A 99 2.58 12.71 13.37
CA ALA A 99 1.27 13.01 13.94
C ALA A 99 1.35 13.69 15.34
N ASP A 100 2.44 13.47 16.08
CA ASP A 100 2.60 13.99 17.45
C ASP A 100 3.24 15.38 17.53
N THR A 101 3.71 15.94 16.40
CA THR A 101 4.43 17.24 16.40
C THR A 101 3.54 18.44 16.05
N ASP A 102 2.26 18.23 15.72
CA ASP A 102 1.32 19.29 15.27
C ASP A 102 0.27 19.67 16.33
N MET A 103 0.54 19.39 17.61
CA MET A 103 -0.31 19.73 18.77
C MET A 103 0.43 20.64 19.76
N GLY A 104 1.11 21.65 19.25
CA GLY A 104 1.80 22.62 20.10
C GLY A 104 2.22 23.87 19.35
N GLU A 105 1.26 24.79 19.15
CA GLU A 105 1.43 26.24 19.34
C GLU A 105 0.06 26.92 19.48
#